data_AF-A0A950Y0Y3-F1
#
_entry.id   AF-A0A950Y0Y3-F1
#
_cell.length_a   1.000
_cell.length_b   1.000
_cell.length_c   1.000
_cell.angle_alpha   90.00
_cell.angle_beta   90.00
_cell.angle_gamma   90.00
#
_symmetry.space_group_name_H-M   'P 1'
#
loop_
_entity.id
_entity.type
_entity.pdbx_description
1 polymer ?
#
loop_
_entity_poly.entity_id
_entity_poly.type
_entity_poly.pdbx_seq_one_letter_code
_entity_poly.pdbx_strand_id
1 'polypeptide(L)'
;MDNQSAALQQFVEAAKSKGASDDFLSAFLTRRGWPADEVYGALGRYWETLTGIAIPERAGSGESARDAFLYLLSFATLATWSTSLGSLIFSFIDYWFRDPLKSAYLENMRPALTWDMARIAIAYPIYLLVTRVTVREARNFPDRLQSGVRKWLTYIALLGTAGTMICDLVWFLNNLLAGEITERFVLKSATVMVIAGMIFAYYLSSLKSRRINVPQSKLRNLAFAGASALAVLTSFSIGMSIAGTPSQQRLLEADDVRIGNLHTIANAVNAWHRRETFRDPQATLPQNLNLLVQSGNLAFTATQDPETHMAYTYRPRMSNQYELCANFMSTEQPGHMGRMPHSDFWHHGTRETCYVFDATQPVPW
;
A
#
# COMPACT_ATOMS: atom_id res chain seq x y z
N MET A 1 -44.66 9.18 9.51
CA MET A 1 -45.32 7.86 9.58
C MET A 1 -46.16 7.74 8.33
N ASP A 2 -45.96 6.68 7.54
CA ASP A 2 -46.66 6.49 6.27
C ASP A 2 -48.18 6.43 6.47
N ASN A 3 -48.93 7.15 5.64
CA ASN A 3 -50.40 7.21 5.70
C ASN A 3 -51.02 5.79 5.57
N GLN A 4 -50.32 4.90 4.88
CA GLN A 4 -50.72 3.51 4.68
C GLN A 4 -50.53 2.65 5.94
N SER A 5 -49.42 2.80 6.68
CA SER A 5 -49.16 2.04 7.91
C SER A 5 -50.13 2.40 9.05
N ALA A 6 -50.65 3.63 9.06
CA ALA A 6 -51.71 4.07 9.97
C ALA A 6 -53.06 3.41 9.62
N ALA A 7 -53.41 3.35 8.33
CA ALA A 7 -54.61 2.66 7.86
C ALA A 7 -54.57 1.15 8.15
N LEU A 8 -53.40 0.52 8.01
CA LEU A 8 -53.17 -0.88 8.39
C LEU A 8 -53.45 -1.11 9.88
N GLN A 9 -52.89 -0.25 10.74
CA GLN A 9 -53.08 -0.34 12.19
C GLN A 9 -54.55 -0.18 12.59
N GLN A 10 -55.24 0.83 12.03
CA GLN A 10 -56.65 1.08 12.29
C GLN A 10 -57.54 -0.09 11.85
N PHE A 11 -57.22 -0.71 10.70
CA PHE A 11 -57.93 -1.90 10.23
C PHE A 11 -57.72 -3.10 11.15
N VAL A 12 -56.48 -3.35 11.60
CA VAL A 12 -56.16 -4.44 12.53
C VAL A 12 -56.95 -4.27 13.84
N GLU A 13 -56.98 -3.06 14.40
CA GLU A 13 -57.75 -2.75 15.62
C GLU A 13 -59.26 -2.96 15.43
N ALA A 14 -59.81 -2.46 14.31
CA ALA A 14 -61.23 -2.63 13.99
C ALA A 14 -61.62 -4.09 13.72
N ALA A 15 -60.73 -4.89 13.13
CA ALA A 15 -60.99 -6.31 12.87
C ALA A 15 -60.84 -7.14 14.15
N LYS A 16 -59.87 -6.81 15.01
CA LYS A 16 -59.68 -7.45 16.31
C LYS A 16 -60.85 -7.20 17.27
N SER A 17 -61.40 -5.99 17.30
CA SER A 17 -62.62 -5.70 18.08
C SER A 17 -63.85 -6.49 17.64
N LYS A 18 -63.84 -7.05 16.41
CA LYS A 18 -64.89 -7.93 15.88
C LYS A 18 -64.58 -9.42 16.02
N GLY A 19 -63.49 -9.80 16.70
CA GLY A 19 -63.13 -11.20 16.97
C GLY A 19 -62.33 -11.90 15.88
N ALA A 20 -61.64 -11.17 14.99
CA ALA A 20 -60.78 -11.78 13.97
C ALA A 20 -59.54 -12.48 14.58
N SER A 21 -59.20 -13.67 14.08
CA SER A 21 -57.98 -14.40 14.49
C SER A 21 -56.71 -13.80 13.89
N ASP A 22 -55.57 -13.96 14.57
CA ASP A 22 -54.26 -13.52 14.07
C ASP A 22 -53.88 -14.22 12.76
N ASP A 23 -54.19 -15.51 12.64
CA ASP A 23 -53.96 -16.31 11.43
C ASP A 23 -54.79 -15.80 10.24
N PHE A 24 -56.04 -15.39 10.50
CA PHE A 24 -56.88 -14.81 9.45
C PHE A 24 -56.33 -13.45 8.99
N LEU A 25 -55.95 -12.58 9.93
CA LEU A 25 -55.44 -11.24 9.61
C LEU A 25 -54.11 -11.30 8.88
N SER A 26 -53.18 -12.15 9.34
CA SER A 26 -51.89 -12.36 8.69
C SER A 26 -52.07 -12.90 7.26
N ALA A 27 -52.88 -13.93 7.06
CA ALA A 27 -53.13 -14.50 5.74
C ALA A 27 -53.88 -13.53 4.80
N PHE A 28 -54.89 -12.82 5.31
CA PHE A 28 -55.71 -11.89 4.52
C PHE A 28 -54.90 -10.68 4.03
N LEU A 29 -54.14 -10.05 4.92
CA LEU A 29 -53.34 -8.86 4.59
C LEU A 29 -52.15 -9.21 3.71
N THR A 30 -51.48 -10.34 3.97
CA THR A 30 -50.38 -10.81 3.11
C THR A 30 -50.87 -11.13 1.70
N ARG A 31 -52.05 -11.74 1.55
CA ARG A 31 -52.66 -12.00 0.23
C ARG A 31 -53.10 -10.74 -0.51
N ARG A 32 -53.31 -9.64 0.21
CA ARG A 32 -53.60 -8.30 -0.34
C ARG A 32 -52.33 -7.52 -0.70
N GLY A 33 -51.15 -8.11 -0.55
CA GLY A 33 -49.86 -7.52 -0.95
C GLY A 33 -49.12 -6.79 0.17
N TRP A 34 -49.60 -6.85 1.41
CA TRP A 34 -48.85 -6.30 2.55
C TRP A 34 -47.65 -7.18 2.90
N PRO A 35 -46.46 -6.60 3.18
CA PRO A 35 -45.32 -7.34 3.69
C PRO A 35 -45.65 -8.01 5.03
N ALA A 36 -45.23 -9.26 5.21
CA ALA A 36 -45.50 -10.01 6.44
C ALA A 36 -44.97 -9.26 7.69
N ASP A 37 -43.79 -8.65 7.59
CA ASP A 37 -43.17 -7.89 8.68
C ASP A 37 -44.04 -6.70 9.14
N GLU A 38 -44.70 -6.00 8.21
CA GLU A 38 -45.59 -4.88 8.55
C GLU A 38 -46.89 -5.37 9.22
N VAL A 39 -47.41 -6.51 8.77
CA VAL A 39 -48.62 -7.11 9.35
C VAL A 39 -48.35 -7.62 10.76
N TYR A 40 -47.25 -8.34 10.98
CA TYR A 40 -46.85 -8.78 12.32
C TYR A 40 -46.45 -7.60 13.21
N GLY A 41 -45.86 -6.54 12.66
CA GLY A 41 -45.59 -5.30 13.39
C GLY A 41 -46.86 -4.55 13.82
N ALA A 42 -47.92 -4.55 13.00
CA ALA A 42 -49.21 -3.97 13.36
C ALA A 42 -49.95 -4.81 14.42
N LEU A 43 -49.94 -6.14 14.28
CA LEU A 43 -50.44 -7.06 15.31
C LEU A 43 -49.67 -6.90 16.62
N GLY A 44 -48.34 -6.73 16.54
CA GLY A 44 -47.50 -6.48 17.70
C GLY A 44 -47.94 -5.23 18.47
N ARG A 45 -48.08 -4.09 17.79
CA ARG A 45 -48.58 -2.83 18.39
C ARG A 45 -49.97 -2.97 19.03
N TYR A 46 -50.86 -3.77 18.43
CA TYR A 46 -52.16 -4.08 19.03
C TYR A 46 -52.02 -4.84 20.36
N TRP A 47 -51.13 -5.83 20.42
CA TRP A 47 -50.89 -6.58 21.66
C TRP A 47 -50.13 -5.78 22.71
N GLU A 48 -49.24 -4.87 22.32
CA GLU A 48 -48.58 -3.92 23.25
C GLU A 48 -49.60 -3.02 23.95
N THR A 49 -50.56 -2.48 23.20
CA THR A 49 -51.61 -1.62 23.77
C THR A 49 -52.56 -2.39 24.68
N LEU A 50 -52.88 -3.65 24.34
CA LEU A 50 -53.76 -4.49 25.14
C LEU A 50 -53.09 -5.03 26.42
N THR A 51 -51.84 -5.46 26.32
CA THR A 51 -51.11 -6.08 27.45
C THR A 51 -50.41 -5.06 28.34
N GLY A 52 -50.18 -3.84 27.84
CA GLY A 52 -49.40 -2.81 28.52
C GLY A 52 -47.89 -3.13 28.58
N ILE A 53 -47.44 -4.18 27.90
CA ILE A 53 -46.06 -4.64 27.87
C ILE A 53 -45.52 -4.42 26.46
N ALA A 54 -44.41 -3.69 26.34
CA ALA A 54 -43.71 -3.56 25.06
C ALA A 54 -43.17 -4.92 24.61
N ILE A 55 -43.37 -5.26 23.34
CA ILE A 55 -42.86 -6.50 22.77
C ILE A 55 -41.34 -6.42 22.79
N PRO A 56 -40.64 -7.45 23.31
CA PRO A 56 -39.19 -7.44 23.32
C PRO A 56 -38.66 -7.51 21.88
N GLU A 57 -38.22 -6.38 21.35
CA GLU A 57 -37.53 -6.34 20.06
C GLU A 57 -36.08 -6.80 20.23
N ARG A 58 -35.66 -7.72 19.34
CA ARG A 58 -34.24 -8.02 19.18
C ARG A 58 -33.62 -6.88 18.36
N ALA A 59 -32.51 -6.32 18.84
CA ALA A 59 -31.79 -5.24 18.16
C ALA A 59 -31.71 -5.45 16.63
N GLY A 60 -32.26 -4.49 15.88
CA GLY A 60 -32.65 -4.64 14.47
C GLY A 60 -31.51 -4.80 13.46
N SER A 61 -31.90 -5.08 12.21
CA SER A 61 -31.03 -5.34 11.04
C SER A 61 -29.97 -4.26 10.77
N GLY A 62 -30.24 -2.99 11.08
CA GLY A 62 -29.32 -1.87 10.89
C GLY A 62 -28.06 -1.94 11.77
N GLU A 63 -28.16 -2.43 13.02
CA GLU A 63 -26.99 -2.62 13.88
C GLU A 63 -26.12 -3.78 13.39
N SER A 64 -26.72 -4.82 12.79
CA SER A 64 -26.01 -5.95 12.18
C SER A 64 -25.15 -5.52 10.96
N ALA A 65 -25.65 -4.59 10.15
CA ALA A 65 -24.93 -4.07 8.99
C ALA A 65 -23.69 -3.26 9.39
N ARG A 66 -23.79 -2.41 10.42
CA ARG A 66 -22.65 -1.66 10.97
C ARG A 66 -21.59 -2.62 11.53
N ASP A 67 -21.99 -3.63 12.29
CA ASP A 67 -21.07 -4.64 12.82
C ASP A 67 -20.37 -5.38 11.67
N ALA A 68 -21.11 -5.84 10.66
CA ALA A 68 -20.56 -6.48 9.48
C ALA A 68 -19.51 -5.62 8.79
N PHE A 69 -19.81 -4.34 8.59
CA PHE A 69 -18.89 -3.37 7.99
C PHE A 69 -17.61 -3.22 8.81
N LEU A 70 -17.69 -3.04 10.12
CA LEU A 70 -16.50 -2.89 10.97
C LEU A 70 -15.63 -4.15 10.97
N TYR A 71 -16.23 -5.34 10.99
CA TYR A 71 -15.47 -6.60 10.88
C TYR A 71 -14.82 -6.73 9.50
N LEU A 72 -15.56 -6.48 8.42
CA LEU A 72 -15.02 -6.55 7.06
C LEU A 72 -13.88 -5.56 6.86
N LEU A 73 -14.03 -4.32 7.35
CA LEU A 73 -12.97 -3.31 7.35
C LEU A 73 -11.75 -3.77 8.17
N SER A 74 -11.96 -4.38 9.33
CA SER A 74 -10.86 -4.91 10.15
C SER A 74 -10.10 -6.04 9.46
N PHE A 75 -10.79 -6.95 8.76
CA PHE A 75 -10.14 -8.04 8.04
C PHE A 75 -9.46 -7.57 6.75
N ALA A 76 -10.07 -6.63 6.02
CA ALA A 76 -9.46 -6.02 4.86
C ALA A 76 -8.16 -5.29 5.24
N THR A 77 -8.20 -4.45 6.29
CA THR A 77 -7.00 -3.75 6.77
C THR A 77 -5.96 -4.71 7.32
N LEU A 78 -6.36 -5.76 8.05
CA LEU A 78 -5.47 -6.84 8.48
C LEU A 78 -4.74 -7.48 7.31
N ALA A 79 -5.47 -7.90 6.28
CA ALA A 79 -4.88 -8.49 5.08
C ALA A 79 -3.90 -7.52 4.40
N THR A 80 -4.27 -6.25 4.26
CA THR A 80 -3.43 -5.23 3.63
C THR A 80 -2.12 -5.00 4.37
N TRP A 81 -2.15 -4.76 5.70
CA TRP A 81 -0.90 -4.47 6.42
C TRP A 81 -0.04 -5.72 6.61
N SER A 82 -0.63 -6.91 6.81
CA SER A 82 0.14 -8.16 6.97
C SER A 82 0.81 -8.61 5.67
N THR A 83 0.13 -8.49 4.53
CA THR A 83 0.74 -8.78 3.21
C THR A 83 1.85 -7.79 2.88
N SER A 84 1.65 -6.51 3.18
CA SER A 84 2.69 -5.48 2.99
C SER A 84 3.88 -5.72 3.91
N LEU A 85 3.66 -6.16 5.16
CA LEU A 85 4.73 -6.54 6.08
C LEU A 85 5.54 -7.73 5.54
N GLY A 86 4.87 -8.78 5.05
CA GLY A 86 5.54 -9.91 4.40
C GLY A 86 6.36 -9.49 3.18
N SER A 87 5.81 -8.61 2.34
CA SER A 87 6.48 -8.07 1.15
C SER A 87 7.73 -7.24 1.49
N LEU A 88 7.67 -6.41 2.53
CA LEU A 88 8.85 -5.69 3.03
C LEU A 88 9.94 -6.66 3.51
N ILE A 89 9.57 -7.66 4.30
CA ILE A 89 10.52 -8.67 4.79
C ILE A 89 11.14 -9.42 3.60
N PHE A 90 10.37 -9.72 2.54
CA PHE A 90 10.91 -10.33 1.33
C PHE A 90 11.94 -9.44 0.65
N SER A 91 11.66 -8.14 0.54
CA SER A 91 12.61 -7.16 0.00
C SER A 91 13.87 -7.05 0.85
N PHE A 92 13.75 -7.12 2.18
CA PHE A 92 14.91 -7.12 3.08
C PHE A 92 15.74 -8.40 2.93
N ILE A 93 15.09 -9.55 2.78
CA ILE A 93 15.75 -10.82 2.47
C ILE A 93 16.52 -10.71 1.15
N ASP A 94 15.92 -10.15 0.10
CA ASP A 94 16.60 -9.98 -1.20
C ASP A 94 17.75 -8.96 -1.14
N TYR A 95 17.64 -7.95 -0.26
CA TYR A 95 18.69 -6.97 -0.03
C TYR A 95 19.93 -7.59 0.67
N TRP A 96 19.73 -8.37 1.74
CA TRP A 96 20.85 -8.96 2.49
C TRP A 96 21.43 -10.21 1.82
N PHE A 97 20.61 -10.97 1.11
CA PHE A 97 21.04 -12.13 0.34
C PHE A 97 20.99 -11.78 -1.15
N ARG A 98 22.05 -11.19 -1.70
CA ARG A 98 22.11 -10.80 -3.14
C ARG A 98 22.31 -11.98 -4.06
N ASP A 99 21.60 -12.02 -5.20
CA ASP A 99 21.77 -13.07 -6.22
C ASP A 99 23.03 -12.76 -7.02
N PRO A 100 24.06 -13.63 -7.02
CA PRO A 100 25.22 -13.43 -7.87
C PRO A 100 24.87 -13.47 -9.36
N LEU A 101 23.71 -14.04 -9.74
CA LEU A 101 23.27 -14.16 -11.13
C LEU A 101 22.34 -13.04 -11.60
N LYS A 102 21.77 -12.23 -10.68
CA LYS A 102 20.97 -11.06 -11.05
C LYS A 102 21.78 -9.79 -10.86
N SER A 103 22.05 -9.11 -11.97
CA SER A 103 22.73 -7.81 -11.96
C SER A 103 21.91 -6.80 -11.15
N ALA A 104 22.58 -6.10 -10.22
CA ALA A 104 21.97 -5.12 -9.29
C ALA A 104 21.22 -3.98 -10.01
N TYR A 105 21.44 -3.81 -11.31
CA TYR A 105 20.78 -2.81 -12.15
C TYR A 105 19.30 -3.13 -12.46
N LEU A 106 18.88 -4.41 -12.45
CA LEU A 106 17.52 -4.81 -12.82
C LEU A 106 16.51 -4.71 -11.66
N GLU A 107 16.95 -4.61 -10.41
CA GLU A 107 16.07 -4.58 -9.24
C GLU A 107 16.03 -3.17 -8.63
N ASN A 108 15.33 -2.24 -9.29
CA ASN A 108 14.88 -1.02 -8.61
C ASN A 108 13.79 -1.40 -7.59
N MET A 109 14.20 -1.81 -6.38
CA MET A 109 13.28 -2.24 -5.31
C MET A 109 12.55 -1.07 -4.64
N ARG A 110 12.98 0.18 -4.90
CA ARG A 110 12.44 1.38 -4.22
C ARG A 110 10.93 1.54 -4.39
N PRO A 111 10.34 1.44 -5.60
CA PRO A 111 8.89 1.59 -5.78
C PRO A 111 8.08 0.54 -5.00
N ALA A 112 8.60 -0.69 -4.91
CA ALA A 112 7.96 -1.75 -4.12
C ALA A 112 8.02 -1.43 -2.62
N LEU A 113 9.21 -1.06 -2.11
CA LEU A 113 9.41 -0.68 -0.71
C LEU A 113 8.52 0.51 -0.30
N THR A 114 8.50 1.58 -1.09
CA THR A 114 7.71 2.78 -0.76
C THR A 114 6.21 2.51 -0.82
N TRP A 115 5.75 1.68 -1.76
CA TRP A 115 4.37 1.25 -1.83
C TRP A 115 3.94 0.45 -0.59
N ASP A 116 4.76 -0.50 -0.15
CA ASP A 116 4.47 -1.32 1.03
C ASP A 116 4.51 -0.50 2.32
N MET A 117 5.47 0.41 2.46
CA MET A 117 5.53 1.35 3.56
C MET A 117 4.27 2.23 3.64
N ALA A 118 3.79 2.74 2.51
CA ALA A 118 2.55 3.53 2.45
C ALA A 118 1.32 2.70 2.86
N ARG A 119 1.21 1.46 2.37
CA ARG A 119 0.12 0.54 2.74
C ARG A 119 0.09 0.28 4.24
N ILE A 120 1.24 -0.01 4.86
CA ILE A 120 1.31 -0.25 6.32
C ILE A 120 0.99 1.03 7.09
N ALA A 121 1.56 2.18 6.68
CA ALA A 121 1.36 3.46 7.35
C ALA A 121 -0.13 3.86 7.46
N ILE A 122 -0.96 3.46 6.50
CA ILE A 122 -2.39 3.75 6.49
C ILE A 122 -3.21 2.58 7.08
N ALA A 123 -2.99 1.36 6.61
CA ALA A 123 -3.84 0.22 6.98
C ALA A 123 -3.68 -0.20 8.44
N TYR A 124 -2.47 -0.12 9.01
CA TYR A 124 -2.21 -0.55 10.37
C TYR A 124 -2.90 0.34 11.44
N PRO A 125 -2.81 1.68 11.38
CA PRO A 125 -3.56 2.54 12.30
C PRO A 125 -5.08 2.33 12.21
N ILE A 126 -5.62 2.18 10.99
CA ILE A 126 -7.05 1.92 10.80
C ILE A 126 -7.43 0.58 11.45
N TYR A 127 -6.64 -0.47 11.23
CA TYR A 127 -6.85 -1.78 11.85
C TYR A 127 -6.91 -1.68 13.38
N LEU A 128 -5.95 -0.98 14.01
CA LEU A 128 -5.92 -0.79 15.46
C LEU A 128 -7.13 -0.01 15.96
N LEU A 129 -7.52 1.07 15.28
CA LEU A 129 -8.68 1.88 15.66
C LEU A 129 -9.97 1.05 15.60
N VAL A 130 -10.22 0.36 14.49
CA VAL A 130 -11.41 -0.47 14.29
C VAL A 130 -11.44 -1.63 15.29
N THR A 131 -10.31 -2.28 15.52
CA THR A 131 -10.20 -3.35 16.53
C THR A 131 -10.43 -2.83 17.94
N ARG A 132 -9.94 -1.62 18.26
CA ARG A 132 -10.18 -0.97 19.56
C ARG A 132 -11.66 -0.64 19.76
N VAL A 133 -12.34 -0.12 18.74
CA VAL A 133 -13.79 0.17 18.78
C VAL A 133 -14.58 -1.12 18.98
N THR A 134 -14.34 -2.13 18.15
CA THR A 134 -15.07 -3.41 18.23
C THR A 134 -14.84 -4.15 19.55
N VAL A 135 -13.61 -4.14 20.09
CA VAL A 135 -13.30 -4.75 21.40
C VAL A 135 -13.93 -3.95 22.55
N ARG A 136 -14.05 -2.63 22.44
CA ARG A 136 -14.71 -1.79 23.47
C ARG A 136 -16.21 -2.02 23.47
N GLU A 137 -16.86 -2.03 22.31
CA GLU A 137 -18.30 -2.29 22.18
C GLU A 137 -18.66 -3.70 22.67
N ALA A 138 -17.84 -4.68 22.32
CA ALA A 138 -17.93 -6.06 22.80
C ALA A 138 -17.91 -6.20 24.33
N ARG A 139 -17.22 -5.31 25.05
CA ARG A 139 -17.17 -5.33 26.53
C ARG A 139 -18.38 -4.66 27.17
N ASN A 140 -18.92 -3.62 26.53
CA ASN A 140 -20.01 -2.83 27.08
C ASN A 140 -21.37 -3.50 26.86
N PHE A 141 -21.52 -4.29 25.79
CA PHE A 141 -22.77 -4.98 25.46
C PHE A 141 -22.52 -6.47 25.19
N PRO A 142 -22.51 -7.33 26.23
CA PRO A 142 -22.18 -8.74 26.08
C PRO A 142 -23.18 -9.52 25.20
N ASP A 143 -24.42 -9.08 25.05
CA ASP A 143 -25.39 -9.72 24.14
C ASP A 143 -25.07 -9.46 22.66
N ARG A 144 -24.39 -8.34 22.34
CA ARG A 144 -23.87 -8.03 20.99
C ARG A 144 -22.71 -8.96 20.60
N LEU A 145 -22.05 -9.61 21.58
CA LEU A 145 -21.03 -10.63 21.32
C LEU A 145 -21.59 -11.87 20.61
N GLN A 146 -22.91 -12.07 20.60
CA GLN A 146 -23.57 -13.21 19.99
C GLN A 146 -23.86 -13.05 18.49
N SER A 147 -23.53 -11.92 17.88
CA SER A 147 -23.72 -11.72 16.44
C SER A 147 -23.10 -12.86 15.63
N GLY A 148 -23.94 -13.59 14.91
CA GLY A 148 -23.52 -14.68 14.01
C GLY A 148 -22.54 -14.19 12.94
N VAL A 149 -22.69 -12.93 12.54
CA VAL A 149 -21.84 -12.25 11.55
C VAL A 149 -20.38 -12.26 11.96
N ARG A 150 -20.06 -11.89 13.21
CA ARG A 150 -18.67 -11.88 13.69
C ARG A 150 -18.04 -13.27 13.63
N LYS A 151 -18.76 -14.31 14.09
CA LYS A 151 -18.24 -15.67 14.07
C LYS A 151 -17.96 -16.11 12.64
N TRP A 152 -18.94 -15.90 11.76
CA TRP A 152 -18.82 -16.27 10.35
C TRP A 152 -17.66 -15.54 9.66
N LEU A 153 -17.54 -14.21 9.81
CA LEU A 153 -16.43 -13.43 9.25
C LEU A 153 -15.07 -13.83 9.84
N THR A 154 -14.99 -14.16 11.13
CA THR A 154 -13.74 -14.65 11.74
C THR A 154 -13.35 -16.01 11.19
N TYR A 155 -14.31 -16.91 10.96
CA TYR A 155 -14.04 -18.20 10.30
C TYR A 155 -13.57 -18.02 8.86
N ILE A 156 -14.10 -17.05 8.11
CA ILE A 156 -13.59 -16.71 6.78
C ILE A 156 -12.13 -16.25 6.84
N ALA A 157 -11.80 -15.37 7.78
CA ALA A 157 -10.42 -14.92 7.96
C ALA A 157 -9.47 -16.08 8.34
N LEU A 158 -9.91 -16.97 9.23
CA LEU A 158 -9.17 -18.18 9.60
C LEU A 158 -8.95 -19.11 8.41
N LEU A 159 -9.99 -19.33 7.59
CA LEU A 159 -9.91 -20.10 6.35
C LEU A 159 -8.89 -19.48 5.39
N GLY A 160 -8.91 -18.15 5.23
CA GLY A 160 -7.93 -17.42 4.43
C GLY A 160 -6.50 -17.66 4.91
N THR A 161 -6.22 -17.47 6.20
CA THR A 161 -4.88 -17.70 6.77
C THR A 161 -4.42 -19.15 6.68
N ALA A 162 -5.32 -20.12 6.91
CA ALA A 162 -5.01 -21.54 6.77
C ALA A 162 -4.73 -21.89 5.30
N GLY A 163 -5.51 -21.34 4.36
CA GLY A 163 -5.26 -21.45 2.93
C GLY A 163 -3.90 -20.91 2.53
N THR A 164 -3.52 -19.73 3.02
CA THR A 164 -2.18 -19.15 2.79
C THR A 164 -1.07 -20.07 3.29
N MET A 165 -1.20 -20.64 4.49
CA MET A 165 -0.21 -21.59 5.04
C MET A 165 -0.11 -22.87 4.21
N ILE A 166 -1.24 -23.42 3.75
CA ILE A 166 -1.27 -24.61 2.90
C ILE A 166 -0.60 -24.32 1.56
N CYS A 167 -0.95 -23.20 0.91
CA CYS A 167 -0.32 -22.79 -0.34
C CYS A 167 1.20 -22.61 -0.18
N ASP A 168 1.64 -21.94 0.88
CA ASP A 168 3.07 -21.77 1.17
C ASP A 168 3.79 -23.12 1.33
N LEU A 169 3.20 -24.05 2.08
CA LEU A 169 3.77 -25.39 2.28
C LEU A 169 3.82 -26.21 0.98
N VAL A 170 2.82 -26.09 0.12
CA VAL A 170 2.82 -26.73 -1.22
C VAL A 170 3.95 -26.18 -2.08
N TRP A 171 4.11 -24.85 -2.13
CA TRP A 171 5.20 -24.21 -2.85
C TRP A 171 6.57 -24.61 -2.28
N PHE A 172 6.69 -24.66 -0.95
CA PHE A 172 7.89 -25.11 -0.27
C PHE A 172 8.27 -26.54 -0.66
N LEU A 173 7.31 -27.46 -0.56
CA LEU A 173 7.52 -28.87 -0.89
C LEU A 173 7.86 -29.06 -2.37
N ASN A 174 7.20 -28.32 -3.27
CA ASN A 174 7.51 -28.38 -4.70
C ASN A 174 8.96 -28.00 -4.99
N ASN A 175 9.46 -26.90 -4.41
CA ASN A 175 10.84 -26.46 -4.58
C ASN A 175 11.84 -27.40 -3.88
N LEU A 176 11.46 -27.98 -2.72
CA LEU A 176 12.24 -29.02 -2.04
C LEU A 176 12.43 -30.25 -2.93
N LEU A 177 11.35 -30.75 -3.51
CA LEU A 177 11.37 -31.94 -4.37
C LEU A 177 12.07 -31.70 -5.70
N ALA A 178 12.01 -30.47 -6.23
CA ALA A 178 12.76 -30.06 -7.42
C ALA A 178 14.27 -29.92 -7.16
N GLY A 179 14.71 -29.85 -5.89
CA GLY A 179 16.10 -29.60 -5.54
C GLY A 179 16.53 -28.13 -5.70
N GLU A 180 15.58 -27.21 -5.82
CA GLU A 180 15.80 -25.78 -6.12
C GLU A 180 15.77 -24.89 -4.86
N ILE A 181 15.93 -25.47 -3.67
CA ILE A 181 15.89 -24.68 -2.43
C ILE A 181 17.07 -23.72 -2.37
N THR A 182 16.74 -22.44 -2.38
CA THR A 182 17.67 -21.36 -2.03
C THR A 182 17.45 -20.89 -0.59
N GLU A 183 18.49 -20.37 0.06
CA GLU A 183 18.40 -19.82 1.41
C GLU A 183 17.31 -18.73 1.50
N ARG A 184 17.20 -17.86 0.49
CA ARG A 184 16.16 -16.84 0.38
C ARG A 184 14.76 -17.43 0.35
N PHE A 185 14.57 -18.50 -0.42
CA PHE A 185 13.28 -19.15 -0.52
C PHE A 185 12.82 -19.69 0.84
N VAL A 186 13.73 -20.31 1.61
CA VAL A 186 13.43 -20.79 2.96
C VAL A 186 13.03 -19.64 3.88
N LEU A 187 13.78 -18.53 3.88
CA LEU A 187 13.48 -17.37 4.72
C LEU A 187 12.14 -16.72 4.35
N LYS A 188 11.80 -16.66 3.05
CA LYS A 188 10.53 -16.13 2.54
C LYS A 188 9.35 -17.01 2.96
N SER A 189 9.44 -18.33 2.77
CA SER A 189 8.39 -19.26 3.24
C SER A 189 8.23 -19.23 4.76
N ALA A 190 9.34 -19.24 5.53
CA ALA A 190 9.28 -19.12 6.99
C ALA A 190 8.58 -17.82 7.44
N THR A 191 8.80 -16.71 6.73
CA THR A 191 8.13 -15.44 7.00
C THR A 191 6.62 -15.56 6.84
N VAL A 192 6.15 -16.18 5.75
CA VAL A 192 4.71 -16.40 5.51
C VAL A 192 4.11 -17.27 6.61
N MET A 193 4.79 -18.36 6.97
CA MET A 193 4.36 -19.28 8.02
C MET A 193 4.24 -18.59 9.38
N VAL A 194 5.21 -17.74 9.74
CA VAL A 194 5.22 -17.00 11.01
C VAL A 194 4.09 -15.96 11.04
N ILE A 195 3.93 -15.15 9.99
CA ILE A 195 2.89 -14.12 9.94
C ILE A 195 1.49 -14.76 9.94
N ALA A 196 1.22 -15.68 9.02
CA ALA A 196 -0.07 -16.34 8.91
C ALA A 196 -0.39 -17.17 10.16
N GLY A 197 0.60 -17.88 10.70
CA GLY A 197 0.47 -18.67 11.93
C GLY A 197 0.15 -17.82 13.17
N MET A 198 0.80 -16.66 13.34
CA MET A 198 0.50 -15.75 14.44
C MET A 198 -0.92 -15.16 14.34
N ILE A 199 -1.34 -14.76 13.13
CA ILE A 199 -2.70 -14.26 12.89
C ILE A 199 -3.72 -15.37 13.18
N PHE A 200 -3.52 -16.56 12.62
CA PHE A 200 -4.38 -17.72 12.83
C PHE A 200 -4.51 -18.05 14.32
N ALA A 201 -3.39 -18.15 15.04
CA ALA A 201 -3.38 -18.46 16.47
C ALA A 201 -4.11 -17.38 17.30
N TYR A 202 -3.93 -16.10 16.97
CA TYR A 202 -4.62 -14.99 17.63
C TYR A 202 -6.14 -15.07 17.44
N TYR A 203 -6.62 -15.24 16.20
CA TYR A 203 -8.06 -15.28 15.91
C TYR A 203 -8.72 -16.59 16.39
N LEU A 204 -8.03 -17.73 16.31
CA LEU A 204 -8.51 -19.00 16.85
C LEU A 204 -8.65 -18.92 18.39
N SER A 205 -7.64 -18.36 19.07
CA SER A 205 -7.69 -18.10 20.51
C SER A 205 -8.83 -17.14 20.87
N SER A 206 -9.09 -16.13 20.02
CA SER A 206 -10.19 -15.19 20.19
C SER A 206 -11.56 -15.89 20.17
N LEU A 207 -11.77 -16.86 19.27
CA LEU A 207 -12.98 -17.68 19.23
C LEU A 207 -13.10 -18.60 20.45
N LYS A 208 -11.99 -19.24 20.87
CA LYS A 208 -11.98 -20.17 22.02
C LYS A 208 -12.17 -19.46 23.37
N SER A 209 -11.74 -18.21 23.48
CA SER A 209 -11.78 -17.42 24.71
C SER A 209 -13.18 -17.00 25.17
N ARG A 210 -14.25 -17.41 24.48
CA ARG A 210 -15.64 -17.26 24.98
C ARG A 210 -15.89 -17.93 26.34
N ARG A 211 -14.99 -18.81 26.81
CA ARG A 211 -15.04 -19.46 28.14
C ARG A 211 -14.02 -18.92 29.16
N ILE A 212 -13.18 -17.93 28.80
CA ILE A 212 -11.99 -17.57 29.58
C ILE A 212 -12.14 -16.19 30.25
N ASN A 213 -11.66 -16.09 31.49
CA ASN A 213 -11.65 -14.89 32.34
C ASN A 213 -11.23 -13.60 31.59
N VAL A 214 -12.03 -12.54 31.74
CA VAL A 214 -11.82 -11.18 31.19
C VAL A 214 -10.36 -10.67 31.23
N PRO A 215 -9.56 -10.82 32.31
CA PRO A 215 -8.17 -10.36 32.34
C PRO A 215 -7.25 -10.98 31.28
N GLN A 216 -7.39 -12.29 30.96
CA GLN A 216 -6.51 -12.94 29.97
C GLN A 216 -6.76 -12.41 28.55
N SER A 217 -8.00 -12.06 28.21
CA SER A 217 -8.33 -11.46 26.90
C SER A 217 -7.72 -10.07 26.70
N LYS A 218 -7.59 -9.28 27.78
CA LYS A 218 -6.95 -7.95 27.76
C LYS A 218 -5.45 -8.08 27.46
N LEU A 219 -4.77 -8.96 28.20
CA LEU A 219 -3.32 -9.15 28.05
C LEU A 219 -2.96 -9.62 26.64
N ARG A 220 -3.70 -10.60 26.09
CA ARG A 220 -3.48 -11.10 24.73
C ARG A 220 -3.64 -9.99 23.68
N ASN A 221 -4.73 -9.22 23.75
CA ASN A 221 -4.98 -8.16 22.77
C ASN A 221 -3.92 -7.05 22.87
N LEU A 222 -3.43 -6.74 24.08
CA LEU A 222 -2.35 -5.79 24.30
C LEU A 222 -1.01 -6.33 23.76
N ALA A 223 -0.70 -7.61 24.02
CA ALA A 223 0.51 -8.26 23.52
C ALA A 223 0.53 -8.30 21.98
N PHE A 224 -0.59 -8.64 21.34
CA PHE A 224 -0.71 -8.62 19.88
C PHE A 224 -0.55 -7.19 19.31
N ALA A 225 -1.20 -6.20 19.93
CA ALA A 225 -1.05 -4.81 19.52
C ALA A 225 0.39 -4.31 19.68
N GLY A 226 1.05 -4.63 20.80
CA GLY A 226 2.44 -4.26 21.05
C GLY A 226 3.43 -4.93 20.11
N ALA A 227 3.30 -6.24 19.90
CA ALA A 227 4.15 -7.01 19.00
C ALA A 227 4.01 -6.55 17.54
N SER A 228 2.76 -6.35 17.07
CA SER A 228 2.52 -5.84 15.72
C SER A 228 3.03 -4.40 15.54
N ALA A 229 2.89 -3.54 16.54
CA ALA A 229 3.39 -2.16 16.48
C ALA A 229 4.92 -2.15 16.37
N LEU A 230 5.59 -2.97 17.18
CA LEU A 230 7.03 -3.14 17.12
C LEU A 230 7.48 -3.65 15.75
N ALA A 231 6.83 -4.68 15.20
CA ALA A 231 7.14 -5.23 13.89
C ALA A 231 6.95 -4.20 12.76
N VAL A 232 5.89 -3.39 12.83
CA VAL A 232 5.62 -2.32 11.86
C VAL A 232 6.67 -1.22 11.96
N LEU A 233 6.97 -0.73 13.16
CA LEU A 233 7.96 0.34 13.36
C LEU A 233 9.36 -0.09 12.92
N THR A 234 9.78 -1.30 13.30
CA THR A 234 11.08 -1.86 12.89
C THR A 234 11.18 -2.01 11.38
N SER A 235 10.17 -2.59 10.74
CA SER A 235 10.13 -2.75 9.27
C SER A 235 10.14 -1.40 8.56
N PHE A 236 9.42 -0.41 9.08
CA PHE A 236 9.39 0.93 8.51
C PHE A 236 10.74 1.66 8.65
N SER A 237 11.41 1.53 9.80
CA SER A 237 12.76 2.08 10.02
C SER A 237 13.80 1.43 9.10
N ILE A 238 13.76 0.10 8.95
CA ILE A 238 14.64 -0.63 8.02
C ILE A 238 14.35 -0.19 6.58
N GLY A 239 13.07 -0.11 6.20
CA GLY A 239 12.65 0.37 4.88
C GLY A 239 13.19 1.77 4.56
N MET A 240 13.08 2.73 5.49
CA MET A 240 13.66 4.07 5.32
C MET A 240 15.19 4.04 5.21
N SER A 241 15.87 3.18 5.96
CA SER A 241 17.33 3.08 5.90
C SER A 241 17.84 2.55 4.55
N ILE A 242 17.08 1.67 3.90
CA ILE A 242 17.43 1.06 2.60
C ILE A 242 16.99 1.96 1.45
N ALA A 243 15.75 2.46 1.47
CA ALA A 243 15.17 3.26 0.39
C ALA A 243 15.64 4.73 0.40
N GLY A 244 16.21 5.22 1.51
CA GLY A 244 16.53 6.63 1.71
C GLY A 244 15.27 7.48 1.95
N THR A 245 15.47 8.74 2.33
CA THR A 245 14.35 9.67 2.53
C THR A 245 13.86 10.25 1.20
N PRO A 246 12.59 10.71 1.12
CA PRO A 246 12.08 11.35 -0.09
C PRO A 246 12.91 12.55 -0.56
N SER A 247 13.46 13.34 0.38
CA SER A 247 14.31 14.48 0.05
C SER A 247 15.65 14.05 -0.55
N GLN A 248 16.30 13.02 0.00
CA GLN A 248 17.53 12.46 -0.56
C GLN A 248 17.29 11.90 -1.96
N GLN A 249 16.18 11.18 -2.17
CA GLN A 249 15.84 10.61 -3.48
C GLN A 249 15.60 11.68 -4.55
N ARG A 250 14.97 12.80 -4.19
CA ARG A 250 14.81 13.92 -5.12
C ARG A 250 16.15 14.54 -5.53
N LEU A 251 17.12 14.62 -4.62
CA LEU A 251 18.46 15.12 -4.93
C LEU A 251 19.21 14.17 -5.88
N LEU A 252 19.11 12.86 -5.66
CA LEU A 252 19.71 11.84 -6.53
C LEU A 252 19.08 11.88 -7.94
N GLU A 253 17.76 11.94 -8.03
CA GLU A 253 17.05 12.01 -9.30
C GLU A 253 17.36 13.31 -10.06
N ALA A 254 17.50 14.43 -9.35
CA ALA A 254 17.97 15.69 -9.94
C ALA A 254 19.41 15.56 -10.48
N ASP A 255 20.31 14.88 -9.76
CA ASP A 255 21.69 14.64 -10.21
C ASP A 255 21.76 13.72 -11.44
N ASP A 256 20.94 12.68 -11.51
CA ASP A 256 20.83 11.82 -12.70
C ASP A 256 20.29 12.59 -13.92
N VAL A 257 19.29 13.47 -13.72
CA VAL A 257 18.80 14.38 -14.78
C VAL A 257 19.89 15.37 -15.21
N ARG A 258 20.70 15.88 -14.28
CA ARG A 258 21.86 16.74 -14.62
C ARG A 258 22.84 16.00 -15.50
N ILE A 259 23.23 14.78 -15.15
CA ILE A 259 24.13 13.95 -15.97
C ILE A 259 23.52 13.70 -17.36
N GLY A 260 22.24 13.34 -17.42
CA GLY A 260 21.52 13.16 -18.68
C GLY A 260 21.49 14.42 -19.56
N ASN A 261 21.28 15.59 -18.96
CA ASN A 261 21.34 16.88 -19.66
C ASN A 261 22.76 17.18 -20.17
N LEU A 262 23.79 16.99 -19.34
CA LEU A 262 25.19 17.19 -19.75
C LEU A 262 25.58 16.27 -20.89
N HIS A 263 25.21 14.99 -20.84
CA HIS A 263 25.43 14.04 -21.92
C HIS A 263 24.69 14.42 -23.20
N THR A 264 23.47 14.93 -23.08
CA THR A 264 22.69 15.44 -24.23
C THR A 264 23.37 16.65 -24.87
N ILE A 265 23.84 17.60 -24.05
CA ILE A 265 24.59 18.78 -24.53
C ILE A 265 25.89 18.34 -25.21
N ALA A 266 26.65 17.44 -24.60
CA ALA A 266 27.92 16.96 -25.15
C ALA A 266 27.72 16.28 -26.52
N ASN A 267 26.67 15.47 -26.66
CA ASN A 267 26.33 14.85 -27.95
C ASN A 267 25.91 15.89 -29.00
N ALA A 268 25.18 16.94 -28.60
CA ALA A 268 24.82 18.03 -29.50
C ALA A 268 26.04 18.81 -29.98
N VAL A 269 27.01 19.10 -29.10
CA VAL A 269 28.27 19.77 -29.44
C VAL A 269 29.12 18.90 -30.36
N ASN A 270 29.26 17.60 -30.06
CA ASN A 270 29.97 16.63 -30.90
C ASN A 270 29.33 16.50 -32.31
N ALA A 271 28.00 16.42 -32.40
CA ALA A 271 27.28 16.37 -33.67
C ALA A 271 27.35 17.70 -34.46
N TRP A 272 27.33 18.84 -33.77
CA TRP A 272 27.52 20.15 -34.39
C TRP A 272 28.93 20.30 -34.95
N HIS A 273 29.96 20.00 -34.14
CA HIS A 273 31.36 20.14 -34.53
C HIS A 273 31.68 19.27 -35.74
N ARG A 274 31.27 17.99 -35.75
CA ARG A 274 31.45 17.10 -36.91
C ARG A 274 30.86 17.66 -38.21
N ARG A 275 29.69 18.31 -38.13
CA ARG A 275 29.04 18.92 -39.31
C ARG A 275 29.77 20.16 -39.79
N GLU A 276 30.19 21.04 -38.89
CA GLU A 276 30.90 22.26 -39.27
C GLU A 276 32.31 21.95 -39.77
N THR A 277 33.05 21.02 -39.15
CA THR A 277 34.38 20.61 -39.63
C THR A 277 34.34 19.96 -41.02
N PHE A 278 33.21 19.33 -41.36
CA PHE A 278 33.00 18.80 -42.72
C PHE A 278 32.85 19.92 -43.76
N ARG A 279 32.29 21.08 -43.35
CA ARG A 279 32.10 22.24 -44.21
C ARG A 279 33.34 23.14 -44.27
N ASP A 280 33.99 23.35 -43.12
CA ASP A 280 35.19 24.15 -42.95
C ASP A 280 36.15 23.42 -41.98
N PRO A 281 37.30 22.89 -42.45
CA PRO A 281 38.27 22.20 -41.62
C PRO A 281 38.85 23.03 -40.47
N GLN A 282 38.72 24.37 -40.51
CA GLN A 282 39.17 25.27 -39.43
C GLN A 282 38.05 25.73 -38.51
N ALA A 283 36.85 25.14 -38.62
CA ALA A 283 35.71 25.51 -37.77
C ALA A 283 36.01 25.32 -36.28
N THR A 284 35.83 26.40 -35.51
CA THR A 284 35.98 26.39 -34.05
C THR A 284 34.71 25.90 -33.36
N LEU A 285 34.83 25.48 -32.09
CA LEU A 285 33.70 25.13 -31.24
C LEU A 285 32.66 26.27 -31.13
N PRO A 286 31.38 25.95 -30.84
CA PRO A 286 30.35 26.96 -30.73
C PRO A 286 30.67 27.88 -29.54
N GLN A 287 30.47 29.20 -29.71
CA GLN A 287 30.80 30.19 -28.67
C GLN A 287 29.90 30.06 -27.43
N ASN A 288 28.66 29.61 -27.62
CA ASN A 288 27.70 29.38 -26.55
C ASN A 288 26.65 28.35 -26.99
N LEU A 289 25.92 27.79 -26.02
CA LEU A 289 24.91 26.77 -26.28
C LEU A 289 23.66 27.27 -27.02
N ASN A 290 23.39 28.59 -27.00
CA ASN A 290 22.21 29.16 -27.67
C ASN A 290 22.25 28.96 -29.18
N LEU A 291 23.43 28.88 -29.80
CA LEU A 291 23.57 28.54 -31.21
C LEU A 291 23.03 27.14 -31.54
N LEU A 292 23.23 26.17 -30.64
CA LEU A 292 22.70 24.82 -30.81
C LEU A 292 21.19 24.77 -30.58
N VAL A 293 20.69 25.60 -29.66
CA VAL A 293 19.25 25.74 -29.41
C VAL A 293 18.53 26.35 -30.62
N GLN A 294 19.05 27.46 -31.15
CA GLN A 294 18.46 28.16 -32.30
C GLN A 294 18.47 27.32 -33.58
N SER A 295 19.47 26.45 -33.75
CA SER A 295 19.56 25.52 -34.88
C SER A 295 18.67 24.28 -34.72
N GLY A 296 17.93 24.15 -33.61
CA GLY A 296 17.04 23.02 -33.34
C GLY A 296 17.76 21.72 -32.96
N ASN A 297 19.08 21.76 -32.76
CA ASN A 297 19.90 20.60 -32.43
C ASN A 297 19.94 20.27 -30.93
N LEU A 298 19.41 21.18 -30.09
CA LEU A 298 19.40 21.06 -28.64
C LEU A 298 18.12 21.68 -28.09
N ALA A 299 17.41 20.95 -27.23
CA ALA A 299 16.25 21.49 -26.55
C ALA A 299 16.68 22.52 -25.49
N PHE A 300 15.97 23.65 -25.39
CA PHE A 300 16.25 24.67 -24.37
C PHE A 300 16.13 24.11 -22.94
N THR A 301 15.20 23.19 -22.70
CA THR A 301 15.03 22.54 -21.38
C THR A 301 16.25 21.70 -20.98
N ALA A 302 17.00 21.15 -21.95
CA ALA A 302 18.20 20.38 -21.68
C ALA A 302 19.40 21.26 -21.28
N THR A 303 19.35 22.58 -21.50
CA THR A 303 20.44 23.49 -21.13
C THR A 303 20.31 24.07 -19.73
N GLN A 304 19.27 23.68 -18.98
CA GLN A 304 18.97 24.21 -17.66
C GLN A 304 19.01 23.12 -16.58
N ASP A 305 19.40 23.53 -15.38
CA ASP A 305 19.31 22.73 -14.17
C ASP A 305 17.83 22.46 -13.80
N PRO A 306 17.45 21.21 -13.49
CA PRO A 306 16.05 20.84 -13.28
C PRO A 306 15.40 21.47 -12.04
N GLU A 307 16.19 21.86 -11.02
CA GLU A 307 15.68 22.43 -9.77
C GLU A 307 15.84 23.96 -9.74
N THR A 308 16.98 24.47 -10.19
CA THR A 308 17.31 25.91 -10.10
C THR A 308 16.99 26.69 -11.37
N HIS A 309 16.74 26.00 -12.49
CA HIS A 309 16.54 26.59 -13.83
C HIS A 309 17.71 27.45 -14.33
N MET A 310 18.85 27.41 -13.65
CA MET A 310 20.07 28.08 -14.09
C MET A 310 20.68 27.32 -15.27
N ALA A 311 21.25 28.04 -16.23
CA ALA A 311 21.93 27.42 -17.36
C ALA A 311 23.19 26.69 -16.90
N TYR A 312 23.48 25.52 -17.51
CA TYR A 312 24.74 24.83 -17.27
C TYR A 312 25.92 25.67 -17.80
N THR A 313 27.05 25.58 -17.10
CA THR A 313 28.27 26.28 -17.49
C THR A 313 28.91 25.54 -18.66
N TYR A 314 29.05 26.21 -19.80
CA TYR A 314 29.80 25.73 -20.97
C TYR A 314 31.00 26.65 -21.22
N ARG A 315 32.20 26.07 -21.32
CA ARG A 315 33.44 26.82 -21.58
C ARG A 315 34.22 26.15 -22.71
N PRO A 316 34.28 26.73 -23.91
CA PRO A 316 35.18 26.23 -24.95
C PRO A 316 36.64 26.43 -24.49
N ARG A 317 37.48 25.43 -24.75
CA ARG A 317 38.92 25.46 -24.49
C ARG A 317 39.68 25.49 -25.82
N MET A 318 41.01 25.35 -25.75
CA MET A 318 41.85 25.28 -26.95
C MET A 318 41.50 24.04 -27.79
N SER A 319 41.68 24.16 -29.11
CA SER A 319 41.41 23.09 -30.08
C SER A 319 39.94 22.63 -30.04
N ASN A 320 39.69 21.33 -29.85
CA ASN A 320 38.35 20.73 -29.88
C ASN A 320 37.85 20.38 -28.48
N GLN A 321 38.48 20.90 -27.42
CA GLN A 321 38.12 20.61 -26.05
C GLN A 321 37.14 21.64 -25.49
N TYR A 322 36.25 21.21 -24.60
CA TYR A 322 35.36 22.08 -23.85
C TYR A 322 35.02 21.49 -22.49
N GLU A 323 34.56 22.36 -21.59
CA GLU A 323 34.04 21.97 -20.28
C GLU A 323 32.53 22.16 -20.19
N LEU A 324 31.89 21.21 -19.53
CA LEU A 324 30.53 21.35 -19.03
C LEU A 324 30.51 21.15 -17.53
N CYS A 325 29.91 22.10 -16.80
CA CYS A 325 29.80 22.02 -15.35
C CYS A 325 28.35 22.05 -14.88
N ALA A 326 28.07 21.29 -13.83
CA ALA A 326 26.80 21.28 -13.12
C ALA A 326 27.05 21.28 -11.60
N ASN A 327 26.07 21.78 -10.84
CA ASN A 327 26.09 21.79 -9.38
C ASN A 327 25.37 20.54 -8.85
N PHE A 328 26.13 19.58 -8.34
CA PHE A 328 25.59 18.35 -7.80
C PHE A 328 25.30 18.48 -6.31
N MET A 329 24.21 17.86 -5.85
CA MET A 329 23.72 18.03 -4.48
C MET A 329 23.85 16.75 -3.64
N SER A 330 24.11 15.61 -4.27
CA SER A 330 24.34 14.34 -3.60
C SER A 330 25.80 13.89 -3.69
N THR A 331 26.27 13.18 -2.67
CA THR A 331 27.50 12.39 -2.75
C THR A 331 27.15 11.02 -3.33
N GLU A 332 27.92 10.57 -4.31
CA GLU A 332 27.75 9.24 -4.86
C GLU A 332 27.98 8.17 -3.79
N GLN A 333 26.95 7.39 -3.51
CA GLN A 333 27.08 6.20 -2.69
C GLN A 333 27.04 4.97 -3.61
N PRO A 334 28.13 4.16 -3.65
CA PRO A 334 28.12 2.91 -4.38
C PRO A 334 26.95 2.03 -3.94
N GLY A 335 26.08 1.66 -4.88
CA GLY A 335 24.98 0.72 -4.63
C GLY A 335 23.66 1.33 -4.16
N HIS A 336 23.44 2.64 -4.32
CA HIS A 336 22.10 3.21 -4.09
C HIS A 336 21.11 2.76 -5.19
N MET A 337 19.96 2.24 -4.77
CA MET A 337 18.94 1.70 -5.67
C MET A 337 18.34 2.79 -6.55
N GLY A 338 18.30 2.55 -7.86
CA GLY A 338 17.58 3.40 -8.82
C GLY A 338 18.44 4.34 -9.66
N ARG A 339 19.77 4.27 -9.55
CA ARG A 339 20.67 5.09 -10.39
C ARG A 339 20.94 4.44 -11.75
N MET A 340 21.02 5.25 -12.80
CA MET A 340 21.56 4.77 -14.09
C MET A 340 23.08 4.54 -13.97
N PRO A 341 23.61 3.41 -14.46
CA PRO A 341 25.04 3.16 -14.51
C PRO A 341 25.61 4.08 -15.57
N HIS A 342 26.28 5.12 -15.10
CA HIS A 342 27.16 5.91 -15.92
C HIS A 342 28.56 5.34 -15.83
N SER A 343 29.33 5.52 -16.91
CA SER A 343 30.77 5.29 -16.89
C SER A 343 31.44 6.08 -15.76
N ASP A 344 32.58 5.59 -15.28
CA ASP A 344 33.38 6.23 -14.22
C ASP A 344 33.74 7.71 -14.53
N PHE A 345 33.59 8.12 -15.80
CA PHE A 345 33.73 9.50 -16.23
C PHE A 345 32.75 10.45 -15.53
N TRP A 346 31.53 10.00 -15.22
CA TRP A 346 30.46 10.83 -14.65
C TRP A 346 30.46 10.87 -13.11
N HIS A 347 31.55 10.44 -12.49
CA HIS A 347 31.72 10.55 -11.04
C HIS A 347 31.77 12.02 -10.60
N HIS A 348 31.00 12.35 -9.56
CA HIS A 348 30.95 13.70 -8.99
C HIS A 348 30.91 13.72 -7.47
N GLY A 349 31.39 14.83 -6.90
CA GLY A 349 31.21 15.16 -5.50
C GLY A 349 29.90 15.90 -5.25
N THR A 350 29.74 16.40 -4.02
CA THR A 350 28.80 17.50 -3.75
C THR A 350 29.46 18.81 -4.19
N ARG A 351 28.68 19.72 -4.79
CA ARG A 351 29.06 21.02 -5.41
C ARG A 351 29.33 20.95 -6.92
N GLU A 352 29.81 22.07 -7.47
CA GLU A 352 30.16 22.20 -8.88
C GLU A 352 31.20 21.16 -9.29
N THR A 353 30.87 20.36 -10.30
CA THR A 353 31.80 19.43 -10.95
C THR A 353 31.81 19.73 -12.44
N CYS A 354 33.00 19.84 -13.03
CA CYS A 354 33.21 20.11 -14.44
C CYS A 354 33.80 18.88 -15.14
N TYR A 355 33.22 18.52 -16.28
CA TYR A 355 33.68 17.43 -17.12
C TYR A 355 34.33 18.01 -18.39
N VAL A 356 35.48 17.45 -18.76
CA VAL A 356 36.22 17.86 -19.97
C VAL A 356 35.89 16.88 -21.09
N PHE A 357 35.44 17.41 -22.23
CA PHE A 357 35.12 16.64 -23.41
C PHE A 357 36.02 17.04 -24.57
N ASP A 358 36.21 16.11 -25.51
CA ASP A 358 36.74 16.37 -26.84
C ASP A 358 35.63 16.20 -27.87
N ALA A 359 35.31 17.27 -28.61
CA ALA A 359 34.23 17.28 -29.59
C ALA A 359 34.47 16.36 -30.79
N THR A 360 35.65 15.75 -30.94
CA THR A 360 35.94 14.75 -31.98
C THR A 360 35.71 13.31 -31.51
N GLN A 361 35.66 13.07 -30.21
CA GLN A 361 35.50 11.75 -29.62
C GLN A 361 34.02 11.44 -29.33
N PRO A 362 33.62 10.15 -29.28
CA PRO A 362 32.30 9.79 -28.77
C PRO A 362 32.16 10.21 -27.30
N VAL A 363 30.97 10.66 -26.93
CA VAL A 363 30.67 11.03 -25.55
C VAL A 363 30.57 9.75 -24.70
N PRO A 364 31.29 9.64 -23.58
CA PRO A 364 31.16 8.50 -22.69
C PRO A 364 29.77 8.49 -22.04
N TRP A 365 29.14 7.32 -21.94
CA TRP A 365 27.88 7.12 -21.22
C TRP A 365 28.09 6.15 -20.07
#